data_AF-A0A3B4TUC2-F1
#
_entry.id   AF-A0A3B4TUC2-F1
#
_cell.length_a   1.000
_cell.length_b   1.000
_cell.length_c   1.000
_cell.angle_alpha   90.00
_cell.angle_beta   90.00
_cell.angle_gamma   90.00
#
_symmetry.space_group_name_H-M   'P 1'
#
loop_
_entity.id
_entity.type
_entity.pdbx_description
1 polymer ?
#
loop_
_entity_poly.entity_id
_entity_poly.type
_entity_poly.pdbx_seq_one_letter_code
_entity_poly.pdbx_strand_id
1 'polypeptide(L)'
;MVKMLQEIQEIGSHAMDIYDYLLAGIDPRLKNYPLMQSPVPMTAILLCYLFFVLYLGPRIMANRKPFQLKEAMIAYNFLLVALSIFIVYEFLMSGWATTYTWRCDAVDTSNSPQALRMVRVAWLFWFSKIIELIDTLFFVLRKKHSQITFLHIFHHSFMPWTWWWGVGYAPGGMGSFHAMVNSSVHVIMYFYYGLAAAGPQFQKFLWWKKYMTAIQLIQFVLVSVHATQYYFMDSCDYQFPMILHLIWMYGTFFFVLFSNFWIQAYVKGKRLPKQDIKQCQNGTAVYTKDKCHENGKHHENGTSNGINHGATNGTSNGSAHHENGSTHMGKMKKA
;
A
#
# COMPACT_ATOMS: atom_id res chain seq x y z
N MET A 1 35.04 36.63 9.73
CA MET A 1 35.60 35.30 9.41
C MET A 1 35.90 34.48 10.67
N VAL A 2 36.71 34.99 11.62
CA VAL A 2 37.05 34.25 12.88
C VAL A 2 35.82 33.98 13.77
N LYS A 3 34.96 34.98 14.02
CA LYS A 3 33.70 34.77 14.77
C LYS A 3 32.79 33.72 14.14
N MET A 4 32.62 33.77 12.82
CA MET A 4 31.80 32.82 12.06
C MET A 4 32.37 31.39 12.14
N LEU A 5 33.70 31.24 12.12
CA LEU A 5 34.36 29.95 12.32
C LEU A 5 34.17 29.41 13.75
N GLN A 6 34.25 30.29 14.77
CA GLN A 6 33.98 29.93 16.16
C GLN A 6 32.53 29.51 16.37
N GLU A 7 31.56 30.24 15.81
CA GLU A 7 30.14 29.89 15.87
C GLU A 7 29.87 28.53 15.18
N ILE A 8 30.46 28.29 14.00
CA ILE A 8 30.34 26.99 13.32
C ILE A 8 30.94 25.86 14.16
N GLN A 9 32.06 26.12 14.84
CA GLN A 9 32.73 25.13 15.68
C GLN A 9 31.94 24.83 16.96
N GLU A 10 31.36 25.85 17.61
CA GLU A 10 30.46 25.68 18.76
C GLU A 10 29.18 24.92 18.38
N ILE A 11 28.56 25.26 17.25
CA ILE A 11 27.40 24.53 16.74
C ILE A 11 27.77 23.06 16.47
N GLY A 12 28.96 22.84 15.89
CA GLY A 12 29.49 21.50 15.64
C GLY A 12 29.69 20.68 16.91
N SER A 13 30.31 21.26 17.95
CA SER A 13 30.51 20.58 19.23
C SER A 13 29.18 20.27 19.92
N HIS A 14 28.25 21.23 19.97
CA HIS A 14 26.93 21.00 20.54
C HIS A 14 26.15 19.91 19.79
N ALA A 15 26.25 19.85 18.46
CA ALA A 15 25.61 18.80 17.68
C ALA A 15 26.21 17.42 17.99
N MET A 16 27.52 17.33 18.17
CA MET A 16 28.19 16.09 18.56
C MET A 16 27.81 15.64 19.99
N ASP A 17 27.73 16.57 20.94
CA ASP A 17 27.30 16.26 22.31
C ASP A 17 25.88 15.70 22.34
N ILE A 18 24.96 16.30 21.57
CA ILE A 18 23.59 15.80 21.43
C ILE A 18 23.59 14.42 20.75
N TYR A 19 24.39 14.24 19.71
CA TYR A 19 24.49 12.97 19.00
C TYR A 19 24.97 11.85 19.93
N ASP A 20 26.03 12.09 20.69
CA ASP A 20 26.61 11.13 21.63
C ASP A 20 25.64 10.83 22.78
N TYR A 21 24.95 11.86 23.31
CA TYR A 21 23.89 11.69 24.30
C TYR A 21 22.74 10.81 23.80
N LEU A 22 22.28 11.05 22.57
CA LEU A 22 21.22 10.25 21.97
C LEU A 22 21.65 8.80 21.76
N LEU A 23 22.86 8.57 21.24
CA LEU A 23 23.40 7.23 21.06
C LEU A 23 23.61 6.47 22.38
N ALA A 24 24.00 7.17 23.45
CA ALA A 24 24.19 6.57 24.77
C ALA A 24 22.89 6.00 25.36
N GLY A 25 21.73 6.53 24.95
CA GLY A 25 20.42 6.04 25.39
C GLY A 25 19.88 4.83 24.60
N ILE A 26 20.60 4.35 23.58
CA ILE A 26 20.20 3.16 22.82
C ILE A 26 20.44 1.90 23.64
N ASP A 27 19.49 0.97 23.56
CA ASP A 27 19.57 -0.33 24.22
C ASP A 27 20.84 -1.08 23.79
N PRO A 28 21.75 -1.40 24.73
CA PRO A 28 23.03 -2.04 24.41
C PRO A 28 22.87 -3.43 23.78
N ARG A 29 21.71 -4.09 23.97
CA ARG A 29 21.41 -5.41 23.39
C ARG A 29 21.29 -5.37 21.87
N LEU A 30 21.06 -4.18 21.28
CA LEU A 30 20.94 -3.99 19.83
C LEU A 30 22.27 -3.65 19.13
N LYS A 31 23.36 -3.40 19.86
CA LYS A 31 24.63 -2.89 19.29
C LYS A 31 25.20 -3.76 18.15
N ASN A 32 25.03 -5.07 18.26
CA ASN A 32 25.54 -6.05 17.29
C ASN A 32 24.56 -6.34 16.15
N TYR A 33 23.34 -5.77 16.20
CA TYR A 33 22.36 -5.98 15.15
C TYR A 33 22.71 -5.13 13.93
N PRO A 34 22.50 -5.64 12.70
CA PRO A 34 22.77 -4.88 11.49
C PRO A 34 22.02 -3.55 11.51
N LEU A 35 22.72 -2.47 11.14
CA LEU A 35 22.21 -1.11 10.98
C LEU A 35 21.70 -0.43 12.28
N MET A 36 22.00 -0.98 13.45
CA MET A 36 21.63 -0.38 14.76
C MET A 36 22.76 0.41 15.43
N GLN A 37 23.95 0.46 14.83
CA GLN A 37 25.12 1.13 15.41
C GLN A 37 24.97 2.66 15.44
N SER A 38 24.22 3.20 14.48
CA SER A 38 24.10 4.64 14.24
C SER A 38 22.87 4.90 13.37
N PRO A 39 22.22 6.08 13.46
CA PRO A 39 21.11 6.45 12.59
C PRO A 39 21.57 6.79 11.16
N VAL A 40 22.88 6.95 10.94
CA VAL A 40 23.46 7.40 9.66
C VAL A 40 23.18 6.43 8.52
N PRO A 41 23.43 5.10 8.64
CA PRO A 41 23.12 4.16 7.57
C PRO A 41 21.64 4.16 7.18
N MET A 42 20.75 4.21 8.17
CA MET A 42 19.30 4.25 7.93
C MET A 42 18.89 5.54 7.21
N THR A 43 19.44 6.69 7.63
CA THR A 43 19.20 7.98 6.98
C THR A 43 19.73 8.00 5.54
N ALA A 44 20.93 7.44 5.31
CA ALA A 44 21.51 7.32 3.98
C ALA A 44 20.64 6.46 3.04
N ILE A 45 20.18 5.30 3.52
CA ILE A 45 19.27 4.42 2.76
C ILE A 45 18.01 5.19 2.34
N LEU A 46 17.41 5.98 3.24
CA LEU A 46 16.22 6.77 2.93
C LEU A 46 16.48 7.89 1.94
N LEU A 47 17.58 8.62 2.07
CA LEU A 47 17.94 9.67 1.11
C LEU A 47 18.17 9.08 -0.28
N CYS A 48 18.86 7.94 -0.37
CA CYS A 48 19.04 7.21 -1.62
C CYS A 48 17.69 6.72 -2.19
N TYR A 49 16.82 6.17 -1.35
CA TYR A 49 15.47 5.74 -1.73
C TYR A 49 14.64 6.91 -2.28
N LEU A 50 14.60 8.04 -1.58
CA LEU A 50 13.85 9.23 -1.98
C LEU A 50 14.40 9.81 -3.29
N PHE A 51 15.73 9.93 -3.41
CA PHE A 51 16.37 10.37 -4.63
C PHE A 51 16.04 9.44 -5.81
N PHE A 52 16.06 8.12 -5.58
CA PHE A 52 15.70 7.16 -6.62
C PHE A 52 14.22 7.28 -7.02
N VAL A 53 13.30 7.26 -6.07
CA VAL A 53 11.85 7.22 -6.35
C VAL A 53 11.35 8.52 -6.96
N LEU A 54 11.84 9.67 -6.48
CA LEU A 54 11.33 10.98 -6.88
C LEU A 54 12.03 11.53 -8.12
N TYR A 55 13.32 11.21 -8.32
CA TYR A 55 14.14 11.87 -9.34
C TYR A 55 14.75 10.91 -10.35
N LEU A 56 15.60 9.98 -9.90
CA LEU A 56 16.44 9.18 -10.79
C LEU A 56 15.65 8.10 -11.52
N GLY A 57 14.86 7.31 -10.80
CA GLY A 57 14.06 6.21 -11.32
C GLY A 57 13.06 6.64 -12.40
N PRO A 58 12.22 7.67 -12.17
CA PRO A 58 11.33 8.20 -13.21
C PRO A 58 12.07 8.68 -14.47
N ARG A 59 13.24 9.32 -14.33
CA ARG A 59 14.08 9.74 -15.47
C ARG A 59 14.62 8.55 -16.26
N ILE A 60 15.17 7.54 -15.58
CA ILE A 60 15.67 6.32 -16.23
C ILE A 60 14.53 5.59 -16.98
N MET A 61 13.33 5.58 -16.40
CA MET A 61 12.16 4.91 -16.95
C MET A 61 11.40 5.73 -18.01
N ALA A 62 11.72 7.01 -18.19
CA ALA A 62 11.00 7.89 -19.12
C ALA A 62 10.99 7.30 -20.54
N ASN A 63 12.16 6.90 -21.03
CA ASN A 63 12.37 6.35 -22.38
C ASN A 63 12.42 4.82 -22.43
N ARG A 64 11.99 4.13 -21.36
CA ARG A 64 11.95 2.66 -21.29
C ARG A 64 10.53 2.15 -21.19
N LYS A 65 10.31 0.94 -21.70
CA LYS A 65 9.06 0.19 -21.50
C LYS A 65 8.98 -0.27 -20.03
N PRO A 66 7.77 -0.37 -19.44
CA PRO A 66 7.61 -0.86 -18.08
C PRO A 66 8.10 -2.31 -17.96
N PHE A 67 8.83 -2.62 -16.89
CA PHE A 67 9.35 -3.96 -16.65
C PHE A 67 8.22 -4.95 -16.30
N GLN A 68 8.34 -6.19 -16.80
CA GLN A 68 7.43 -7.29 -16.50
C GLN A 68 7.92 -8.07 -15.27
N LEU A 69 7.64 -7.54 -14.08
CA LEU A 69 8.13 -8.08 -12.81
C LEU A 69 7.10 -8.98 -12.11
N LYS A 70 6.25 -9.68 -12.86
CA LYS A 70 5.13 -10.45 -12.31
C LYS A 70 5.59 -11.48 -11.27
N GLU A 71 6.46 -12.41 -11.68
CA GLU A 71 6.92 -13.50 -10.82
C GLU A 71 7.72 -12.98 -9.62
N ALA A 72 8.55 -11.95 -9.83
CA ALA A 72 9.29 -11.30 -8.75
C ALA A 72 8.35 -10.68 -7.70
N MET A 73 7.28 -9.99 -8.13
CA MET A 73 6.28 -9.44 -7.20
C MET A 73 5.51 -10.54 -6.48
N ILE A 74 5.14 -11.64 -7.16
CA ILE A 74 4.45 -12.76 -6.51
C ILE A 74 5.31 -13.33 -5.40
N ALA A 75 6.56 -13.69 -5.71
CA ALA A 75 7.51 -14.23 -4.73
C ALA A 75 7.74 -13.24 -3.57
N TYR A 76 8.00 -11.97 -3.89
CA TYR A 76 8.21 -10.92 -2.90
C TYR A 76 7.02 -10.75 -1.95
N ASN A 77 5.79 -10.65 -2.48
CA ASN A 77 4.60 -10.47 -1.65
C ASN A 77 4.36 -11.69 -0.74
N PHE A 78 4.53 -12.92 -1.25
CA PHE A 78 4.38 -14.12 -0.41
C PHE A 78 5.49 -14.27 0.64
N LEU A 79 6.72 -13.85 0.33
CA LEU A 79 7.80 -13.76 1.31
C LEU A 79 7.47 -12.75 2.42
N LEU A 80 6.88 -11.60 2.07
CA LEU A 80 6.42 -10.63 3.08
C LEU A 80 5.24 -11.12 3.90
N VAL A 81 4.35 -11.93 3.33
CA VAL A 81 3.32 -12.64 4.11
C VAL A 81 3.97 -13.56 5.13
N ALA A 82 4.91 -14.41 4.71
CA ALA A 82 5.60 -15.34 5.60
C ALA A 82 6.38 -14.60 6.71
N LEU A 83 7.10 -13.54 6.34
CA LEU A 83 7.82 -12.67 7.28
C LEU A 83 6.87 -12.02 8.28
N SER A 84 5.73 -11.50 7.81
CA SER A 84 4.72 -10.86 8.68
C SER A 84 4.09 -11.87 9.64
N ILE A 85 3.77 -13.08 9.19
CA ILE A 85 3.28 -14.16 10.06
C ILE A 85 4.31 -14.50 11.13
N PHE A 86 5.58 -14.64 10.73
CA PHE A 86 6.66 -14.91 11.67
C PHE A 86 6.83 -13.80 12.71
N ILE A 87 6.78 -12.54 12.30
CA ILE A 87 6.86 -11.39 13.21
C ILE A 87 5.67 -11.37 14.17
N VAL A 88 4.44 -11.61 13.70
CA VAL A 88 3.26 -11.70 14.57
C VAL A 88 3.44 -12.81 15.61
N TYR A 89 3.84 -14.01 15.17
CA TYR A 89 4.10 -15.14 16.07
C TYR A 89 5.17 -14.78 17.11
N GLU A 90 6.27 -14.18 16.69
CA GLU A 90 7.35 -13.78 17.60
C GLU A 90 6.91 -12.71 18.59
N PHE A 91 6.11 -11.70 18.20
CA PHE A 91 5.57 -10.72 19.15
C PHE A 91 4.64 -11.38 20.17
N LEU A 92 3.73 -12.26 19.72
CA LEU A 92 2.84 -13.02 20.59
C LEU A 92 3.64 -13.83 21.63
N MET A 93 4.62 -14.60 21.16
CA MET A 93 5.40 -15.48 22.03
C MET A 93 6.50 -14.75 22.83
N SER A 94 6.81 -13.49 22.52
CA SER A 94 7.76 -12.67 23.29
C SER A 94 7.11 -11.93 24.46
N GLY A 95 5.78 -11.81 24.48
CA GLY A 95 5.08 -11.17 25.61
C GLY A 95 3.56 -11.15 25.46
N TRP A 96 3.05 -10.74 24.29
CA TRP A 96 1.62 -10.45 24.10
C TRP A 96 0.67 -11.63 24.38
N ALA A 97 1.10 -12.87 24.14
CA ALA A 97 0.32 -14.07 24.44
C ALA A 97 0.79 -14.83 25.70
N THR A 98 1.77 -14.29 26.43
CA THR A 98 2.44 -15.02 27.52
C THR A 98 2.47 -14.23 28.82
N THR A 99 3.17 -13.09 28.85
CA THR A 99 3.45 -12.32 30.08
C THR A 99 2.79 -10.96 30.13
N TYR A 100 2.42 -10.38 28.98
CA TYR A 100 1.88 -9.02 28.93
C TYR A 100 0.41 -8.98 29.38
N THR A 101 0.07 -7.88 30.04
CA THR A 101 -1.25 -7.63 30.63
C THR A 101 -2.21 -6.90 29.69
N TRP A 102 -1.73 -6.49 28.50
CA TRP A 102 -2.48 -5.68 27.52
C TRP A 102 -2.86 -4.30 28.06
N ARG A 103 -2.03 -3.78 28.97
CA ARG A 103 -2.23 -2.53 29.70
C ARG A 103 -0.89 -1.81 29.81
N CYS A 104 -0.41 -1.56 31.04
CA CYS A 104 0.90 -0.98 31.28
C CYS A 104 1.94 -2.10 31.32
N ASP A 105 2.47 -2.44 30.15
CA ASP A 105 3.56 -3.40 30.01
C ASP A 105 4.88 -2.63 29.81
N ALA A 106 5.75 -2.64 30.82
CA ALA A 106 7.06 -2.00 30.78
C ALA A 106 8.02 -2.72 29.81
N VAL A 107 9.08 -2.03 29.39
CA VAL A 107 10.16 -2.67 28.62
C VAL A 107 11.01 -3.50 29.58
N ASP A 108 11.12 -4.81 29.34
CA ASP A 108 12.06 -5.66 30.07
C ASP A 108 13.49 -5.42 29.56
N THR A 109 14.34 -4.84 30.40
CA THR A 109 15.75 -4.52 30.11
C THR A 109 16.71 -5.66 30.48
N SER A 110 16.20 -6.77 31.02
CA SER A 110 17.02 -7.92 31.38
C SER A 110 17.56 -8.66 30.15
N ASN A 111 18.52 -9.56 30.38
CA ASN A 111 19.01 -10.50 29.36
C ASN A 111 18.26 -11.85 29.42
N SER A 112 17.01 -11.86 29.90
CA SER A 112 16.20 -13.07 29.89
C SER A 112 15.97 -13.54 28.44
N PRO A 113 15.83 -14.85 28.18
CA PRO A 113 15.54 -15.35 26.84
C PRO A 113 14.29 -14.71 26.23
N GLN A 114 13.29 -14.39 27.04
CA GLN A 114 12.06 -13.74 26.61
C GLN A 114 12.28 -12.27 26.22
N ALA A 115 13.01 -11.50 27.03
CA ALA A 115 13.37 -10.12 26.70
C ALA A 115 14.19 -10.02 25.42
N LEU A 116 15.20 -10.88 25.27
CA LEU A 116 16.04 -10.92 24.07
C LEU A 116 15.24 -11.35 22.82
N ARG A 117 14.21 -12.19 22.99
CA ARG A 117 13.27 -12.52 21.91
C ARG A 117 12.46 -11.30 21.49
N MET A 118 11.93 -10.52 22.43
CA MET A 118 11.21 -9.26 22.16
C MET A 118 12.11 -8.26 21.41
N VAL A 119 13.36 -8.09 21.87
CA VAL A 119 14.34 -7.20 21.20
C VAL A 119 14.60 -7.65 19.77
N ARG A 120 14.76 -8.96 19.54
CA ARG A 120 14.99 -9.52 18.21
C ARG A 120 13.81 -9.28 17.28
N VAL A 121 12.57 -9.49 17.72
CA VAL A 121 11.39 -9.26 16.88
C VAL A 121 11.13 -7.76 16.65
N ALA A 122 11.42 -6.90 17.62
CA ALA A 122 11.37 -5.45 17.43
C ALA A 122 12.34 -5.00 16.32
N TRP A 123 13.58 -5.49 16.35
CA TRP A 123 14.54 -5.24 15.26
C TRP A 123 14.07 -5.84 13.93
N LEU A 124 13.56 -7.08 13.93
CA LEU A 124 13.10 -7.72 12.69
C LEU A 124 11.92 -6.98 12.07
N PHE A 125 11.00 -6.47 12.90
CA PHE A 125 9.91 -5.60 12.47
C PHE A 125 10.45 -4.33 11.82
N TRP A 126 11.40 -3.64 12.47
CA TRP A 126 12.01 -2.45 11.87
C TRP A 126 12.72 -2.76 10.55
N PHE A 127 13.50 -3.84 10.51
CA PHE A 127 14.21 -4.28 9.30
C PHE A 127 13.22 -4.62 8.17
N SER A 128 12.06 -5.19 8.48
CA SER A 128 11.01 -5.43 7.49
C SER A 128 10.56 -4.13 6.80
N LYS A 129 10.52 -2.99 7.51
CA LYS A 129 10.14 -1.70 6.89
C LYS A 129 11.17 -1.24 5.83
N ILE A 130 12.44 -1.61 5.97
CA ILE A 130 13.47 -1.37 4.93
C ILE A 130 13.19 -2.24 3.70
N ILE A 131 12.82 -3.51 3.89
CA ILE A 131 12.46 -4.42 2.80
C ILE A 131 11.24 -3.88 2.05
N GLU A 132 10.25 -3.33 2.76
CA GLU A 132 9.04 -2.75 2.18
C GLU A 132 9.29 -1.52 1.30
N LEU A 133 10.48 -0.89 1.34
CA LEU A 133 10.85 0.16 0.40
C LEU A 133 10.84 -0.34 -1.06
N ILE A 134 11.07 -1.65 -1.27
CA ILE A 134 11.04 -2.32 -2.57
C ILE A 134 9.65 -2.22 -3.23
N ASP A 135 8.56 -2.06 -2.46
CA ASP A 135 7.20 -1.82 -3.00
C ASP A 135 7.21 -0.65 -3.99
N THR A 136 7.89 0.42 -3.60
CA THR A 136 7.97 1.66 -4.38
C THR A 136 8.88 1.49 -5.59
N LEU A 137 9.95 0.69 -5.46
CA LEU A 137 10.81 0.34 -6.58
C LEU A 137 10.01 -0.40 -7.66
N PHE A 138 9.15 -1.34 -7.28
CA PHE A 138 8.24 -2.01 -8.22
C PHE A 138 7.30 -1.01 -8.92
N PHE A 139 6.75 -0.03 -8.20
CA PHE A 139 5.90 1.00 -8.82
C PHE A 139 6.65 1.85 -9.85
N VAL A 140 7.87 2.27 -9.53
CA VAL A 140 8.73 3.06 -10.45
C VAL A 140 9.07 2.24 -11.69
N LEU A 141 9.58 1.01 -11.53
CA LEU A 141 10.00 0.15 -12.64
C LEU A 141 8.83 -0.31 -13.53
N ARG A 142 7.61 -0.35 -13.00
CA ARG A 142 6.38 -0.66 -13.76
C ARG A 142 5.66 0.57 -14.31
N LYS A 143 6.22 1.78 -14.11
CA LYS A 143 5.61 3.07 -14.48
C LYS A 143 4.20 3.25 -13.91
N LYS A 144 3.96 2.77 -12.68
CA LYS A 144 2.70 2.90 -11.95
C LYS A 144 2.70 4.11 -11.01
N HIS A 145 3.05 5.28 -11.55
CA HIS A 145 3.19 6.52 -10.77
C HIS A 145 1.92 6.94 -10.01
N SER A 146 0.73 6.56 -10.48
CA SER A 146 -0.53 6.82 -9.76
C SER A 146 -0.63 6.14 -8.39
N GLN A 147 0.19 5.11 -8.14
CA GLN A 147 0.31 4.42 -6.85
C GLN A 147 1.33 5.10 -5.92
N ILE A 148 2.29 5.85 -6.47
CA ILE A 148 3.31 6.60 -5.72
C ILE A 148 2.69 7.92 -5.25
N THR A 149 1.88 7.83 -4.20
CA THR A 149 1.18 8.99 -3.62
C THR A 149 2.00 9.64 -2.52
N PHE A 150 1.64 10.87 -2.13
CA PHE A 150 2.20 11.49 -0.92
C PHE A 150 2.05 10.58 0.31
N LEU A 151 0.86 9.99 0.50
CA LEU A 151 0.62 9.04 1.60
C LEU A 151 1.61 7.88 1.58
N HIS A 152 1.82 7.28 0.41
CA HIS A 152 2.74 6.16 0.23
C HIS A 152 4.18 6.54 0.57
N ILE A 153 4.69 7.60 -0.06
CA ILE A 153 6.08 8.04 0.15
C ILE A 153 6.29 8.49 1.59
N PHE A 154 5.37 9.28 2.15
CA PHE A 154 5.47 9.76 3.52
C PHE A 154 5.51 8.57 4.49
N HIS A 155 4.60 7.61 4.35
CA HIS A 155 4.59 6.40 5.17
C HIS A 155 5.89 5.60 5.03
N HIS A 156 6.29 5.22 3.81
CA HIS A 156 7.48 4.38 3.61
C HIS A 156 8.80 5.10 3.91
N SER A 157 8.83 6.43 3.97
CA SER A 157 10.05 7.16 4.35
C SER A 157 10.12 7.40 5.86
N PHE A 158 9.02 7.89 6.42
CA PHE A 158 9.00 8.35 7.81
C PHE A 158 8.92 7.20 8.80
N MET A 159 8.13 6.15 8.50
CA MET A 159 7.97 5.00 9.41
C MET A 159 9.28 4.28 9.72
N PRO A 160 10.10 3.84 8.76
CA PRO A 160 11.34 3.13 9.11
C PRO A 160 12.35 4.04 9.82
N TRP A 161 12.31 5.36 9.58
CA TRP A 161 13.19 6.31 10.27
C TRP A 161 12.81 6.47 11.75
N THR A 162 11.53 6.67 12.03
CA THR A 162 11.04 6.83 13.41
C THR A 162 11.12 5.52 14.18
N TRP A 163 10.85 4.39 13.54
CA TRP A 163 11.00 3.07 14.14
C TRP A 163 12.44 2.73 14.50
N TRP A 164 13.45 3.26 13.81
CA TRP A 164 14.84 3.06 14.20
C TRP A 164 15.10 3.58 15.62
N TRP A 165 14.61 4.79 15.91
CA TRP A 165 14.67 5.37 17.25
C TRP A 165 13.78 4.63 18.24
N GLY A 166 12.57 4.24 17.84
CA GLY A 166 11.65 3.47 18.69
C GLY A 166 12.24 2.15 19.16
N VAL A 167 12.81 1.36 18.25
CA VAL A 167 13.51 0.11 18.58
C VAL A 167 14.79 0.40 19.36
N GLY A 168 15.53 1.46 19.00
CA GLY A 168 16.74 1.85 19.71
C GLY A 168 16.52 2.12 21.20
N TYR A 169 15.45 2.85 21.56
CA TYR A 169 15.17 3.21 22.96
C TYR A 169 14.29 2.18 23.68
N ALA A 170 13.23 1.70 23.02
CA ALA A 170 12.18 0.91 23.66
C ALA A 170 11.83 -0.33 22.81
N PRO A 171 12.72 -1.33 22.71
CA PRO A 171 12.50 -2.54 21.93
C PRO A 171 11.56 -3.53 22.65
N GLY A 172 10.34 -3.10 23.00
CA GLY A 172 9.34 -3.93 23.69
C GLY A 172 8.26 -3.12 24.41
N GLY A 173 7.66 -3.74 25.43
CA GLY A 173 6.61 -3.16 26.25
C GLY A 173 5.33 -2.84 25.48
N MET A 174 4.48 -2.02 26.08
CA MET A 174 3.20 -1.60 25.49
C MET A 174 3.39 -0.85 24.17
N GLY A 175 4.54 -0.21 23.97
CA GLY A 175 4.93 0.42 22.71
C GLY A 175 4.98 -0.57 21.54
N SER A 176 5.28 -1.85 21.76
CA SER A 176 5.35 -2.86 20.70
C SER A 176 3.99 -3.32 20.15
N PHE A 177 2.87 -2.93 20.78
CA PHE A 177 1.51 -3.33 20.39
C PHE A 177 1.22 -2.99 18.93
N HIS A 178 1.56 -1.77 18.52
CA HIS A 178 1.27 -1.29 17.18
C HIS A 178 2.08 -2.02 16.10
N ALA A 179 3.29 -2.51 16.38
CA ALA A 179 4.04 -3.38 15.47
C ALA A 179 3.35 -4.73 15.29
N MET A 180 2.86 -5.33 16.38
CA MET A 180 2.14 -6.60 16.31
C MET A 180 0.87 -6.45 15.45
N VAL A 181 0.04 -5.44 15.73
CA VAL A 181 -1.18 -5.19 14.94
C VAL A 181 -0.85 -4.83 13.49
N ASN A 182 0.16 -4.00 13.25
CA ASN A 182 0.60 -3.66 11.89
C ASN A 182 1.02 -4.90 11.11
N SER A 183 1.80 -5.79 11.73
CA SER A 183 2.25 -7.03 11.10
C SER A 183 1.07 -7.94 10.75
N SER A 184 0.07 -8.05 11.64
CA SER A 184 -1.17 -8.79 11.36
C SER A 184 -1.93 -8.24 10.15
N VAL A 185 -2.02 -6.92 10.02
CA VAL A 185 -2.63 -6.29 8.84
C VAL A 185 -1.77 -6.46 7.59
N HIS A 186 -0.43 -6.45 7.73
CA HIS A 186 0.50 -6.67 6.62
C HIS A 186 0.39 -8.09 6.05
N VAL A 187 0.09 -9.12 6.87
CA VAL A 187 -0.26 -10.46 6.37
C VAL A 187 -1.40 -10.37 5.37
N ILE A 188 -2.50 -9.68 5.72
CA ILE A 188 -3.69 -9.54 4.87
C ILE A 188 -3.38 -8.71 3.63
N MET A 189 -2.67 -7.59 3.80
CA MET A 189 -2.35 -6.67 2.72
C MET A 189 -1.43 -7.29 1.66
N TYR A 190 -0.32 -7.91 2.08
CA TYR A 190 0.61 -8.53 1.14
C TYR A 190 0.04 -9.80 0.51
N PHE A 191 -0.84 -10.53 1.22
CA PHE A 191 -1.58 -11.64 0.62
C PHE A 191 -2.48 -11.14 -0.52
N TYR A 192 -3.21 -10.04 -0.31
CA TYR A 192 -3.98 -9.40 -1.38
C TYR A 192 -3.09 -8.97 -2.56
N TYR A 193 -1.94 -8.35 -2.30
CA TYR A 193 -1.04 -7.92 -3.37
C TYR A 193 -0.41 -9.08 -4.14
N GLY A 194 -0.08 -10.19 -3.45
CA GLY A 194 0.38 -11.43 -4.08
C GLY A 194 -0.68 -12.01 -5.03
N LEU A 195 -1.93 -12.10 -4.58
CA LEU A 195 -3.05 -12.55 -5.42
C LEU A 195 -3.34 -11.58 -6.57
N ALA A 196 -3.25 -10.27 -6.34
CA ALA A 196 -3.43 -9.26 -7.37
C ALA A 196 -2.35 -9.34 -8.45
N ALA A 197 -1.12 -9.70 -8.09
CA ALA A 197 0.00 -9.90 -9.01
C ALA A 197 -0.10 -11.22 -9.80
N ALA A 198 -0.73 -12.26 -9.24
CA ALA A 198 -0.88 -13.58 -9.87
C ALA A 198 -1.72 -13.57 -11.17
N GLY A 199 -2.49 -12.51 -11.41
CA GLY A 199 -3.10 -12.19 -12.70
C GLY A 199 -4.63 -12.08 -12.69
N PRO A 200 -5.26 -11.86 -13.86
CA PRO A 200 -6.70 -11.62 -13.97
C PRO A 200 -7.57 -12.75 -13.41
N GLN A 201 -7.07 -13.99 -13.48
CA GLN A 201 -7.74 -15.17 -12.93
C GLN A 201 -7.96 -15.11 -11.41
N PHE A 202 -7.10 -14.39 -10.67
CA PHE A 202 -7.24 -14.21 -9.23
C PHE A 202 -7.91 -12.87 -8.88
N GLN A 203 -7.68 -11.83 -9.70
CA GLN A 203 -8.26 -10.49 -9.48
C GLN A 203 -9.80 -10.50 -9.42
N LYS A 204 -10.47 -11.40 -10.15
CA LYS A 204 -11.93 -11.56 -10.08
C LYS A 204 -12.45 -11.90 -8.68
N PHE A 205 -11.63 -12.53 -7.84
CA PHE A 205 -12.00 -12.90 -6.47
C PHE A 205 -11.65 -11.80 -5.44
N LEU A 206 -10.99 -10.71 -5.86
CA LEU A 206 -10.53 -9.62 -4.99
C LEU A 206 -11.56 -8.51 -4.78
N TRP A 207 -12.84 -8.88 -4.64
CA TRP A 207 -13.97 -7.96 -4.39
C TRP A 207 -13.83 -7.22 -3.05
N TRP A 208 -13.08 -7.78 -2.11
CA TRP A 208 -12.93 -7.30 -0.75
C TRP A 208 -11.87 -6.21 -0.56
N LYS A 209 -11.40 -5.57 -1.66
CA LYS A 209 -10.44 -4.45 -1.62
C LYS A 209 -10.86 -3.34 -0.63
N LYS A 210 -12.16 -3.03 -0.56
CA LYS A 210 -12.71 -2.02 0.38
C LYS A 210 -12.46 -2.42 1.84
N TYR A 211 -12.61 -3.69 2.17
CA TYR A 211 -12.39 -4.20 3.54
C TYR A 211 -10.93 -4.10 3.96
N MET A 212 -9.97 -4.15 3.03
CA MET A 212 -8.56 -3.91 3.38
C MET A 212 -8.34 -2.52 3.97
N THR A 213 -8.85 -1.48 3.30
CA THR A 213 -8.72 -0.11 3.81
C THR A 213 -9.48 0.06 5.13
N ALA A 214 -10.59 -0.65 5.31
CA ALA A 214 -11.33 -0.66 6.57
C ALA A 214 -10.51 -1.31 7.71
N ILE A 215 -9.86 -2.44 7.45
CA ILE A 215 -8.99 -3.11 8.43
C ILE A 215 -7.80 -2.21 8.83
N GLN A 216 -7.20 -1.50 7.86
CA GLN A 216 -6.14 -0.53 8.14
C GLN A 216 -6.63 0.63 9.03
N LEU A 217 -7.83 1.15 8.78
CA LEU A 217 -8.44 2.17 9.64
C LEU A 217 -8.73 1.64 11.05
N ILE A 218 -9.27 0.42 11.16
CA ILE A 218 -9.52 -0.24 12.44
C ILE A 218 -8.21 -0.43 13.22
N GLN A 219 -7.10 -0.81 12.56
CA GLN A 219 -5.78 -0.88 13.19
C GLN A 219 -5.41 0.44 13.86
N PHE A 220 -5.56 1.59 13.17
CA PHE A 220 -5.21 2.88 13.77
C PHE A 220 -6.07 3.21 14.99
N VAL A 221 -7.36 2.87 14.96
CA VAL A 221 -8.26 3.02 16.10
C VAL A 221 -7.81 2.15 17.27
N LEU A 222 -7.56 0.85 17.03
CA LEU A 222 -7.13 -0.09 18.06
C LEU A 222 -5.81 0.34 18.72
N VAL A 223 -4.83 0.74 17.90
CA VAL A 223 -3.54 1.26 18.39
C VAL A 223 -3.72 2.54 19.20
N SER A 224 -4.57 3.45 18.75
CA SER A 224 -4.82 4.72 19.44
C SER A 224 -5.51 4.50 20.78
N VAL A 225 -6.51 3.61 20.84
CA VAL A 225 -7.19 3.24 22.08
C VAL A 225 -6.20 2.62 23.06
N HIS A 226 -5.37 1.67 22.60
CA HIS A 226 -4.35 1.04 23.44
C HIS A 226 -3.32 2.05 23.98
N ALA A 227 -2.79 2.92 23.12
CA ALA A 227 -1.87 3.97 23.54
C ALA A 227 -2.52 4.96 24.52
N THR A 228 -3.82 5.24 24.36
CA THR A 228 -4.57 6.16 25.22
C THR A 228 -4.71 5.64 26.65
N GLN A 229 -4.69 4.32 26.86
CA GLN A 229 -4.74 3.72 28.20
C GLN A 229 -3.66 4.27 29.14
N TYR A 230 -2.47 4.59 28.62
CA TYR A 230 -1.37 5.18 29.39
C TYR A 230 -1.78 6.45 30.15
N TYR A 231 -2.61 7.31 29.54
CA TYR A 231 -3.03 8.59 30.16
C TYR A 231 -4.11 8.44 31.23
N PHE A 232 -4.75 7.27 31.32
CA PHE A 232 -5.83 6.97 32.25
C PHE A 232 -5.42 5.97 33.34
N MET A 233 -4.16 5.55 33.36
CA MET A 233 -3.63 4.66 34.40
C MET A 233 -2.90 5.48 35.46
N ASP A 234 -3.38 5.39 36.71
CA ASP A 234 -2.81 6.13 37.84
C ASP A 234 -1.37 5.69 38.17
N SER A 235 -1.02 4.43 37.90
CA SER A 235 0.32 3.88 38.05
C SER A 235 0.72 3.08 36.80
N CYS A 236 1.69 3.61 36.06
CA CYS A 236 2.29 2.91 34.92
C CYS A 236 3.80 3.15 34.86
N ASP A 237 4.58 2.11 35.11
CA ASP A 237 6.05 2.16 35.16
C ASP A 237 6.71 2.03 33.78
N TYR A 238 6.04 2.51 32.73
CA TYR A 238 6.59 2.49 31.38
C TYR A 238 7.69 3.56 31.25
N GLN A 239 8.91 3.11 30.93
CA GLN A 239 10.12 3.92 31.05
C GLN A 239 10.27 5.00 29.96
N PHE A 240 9.51 4.90 28.86
CA PHE A 240 9.72 5.72 27.66
C PHE A 240 8.45 6.45 27.20
N PRO A 241 7.79 7.26 28.04
CA PRO A 241 6.50 7.88 27.72
C PRO A 241 6.50 8.66 26.41
N MET A 242 7.61 9.30 26.04
CA MET A 242 7.78 10.01 24.77
C MET A 242 7.46 9.13 23.55
N ILE A 243 7.82 7.85 23.57
CA ILE A 243 7.52 6.91 22.48
C ILE A 243 6.00 6.70 22.33
N LEU A 244 5.26 6.63 23.44
CA LEU A 244 3.80 6.49 23.40
C LEU A 244 3.10 7.75 22.88
N HIS A 245 3.61 8.94 23.26
CA HIS A 245 3.10 10.20 22.73
C HIS A 245 3.29 10.28 21.21
N LEU A 246 4.45 9.84 20.70
CA LEU A 246 4.73 9.78 19.27
C LEU A 246 3.83 8.76 18.54
N ILE A 247 3.65 7.56 19.11
CA ILE A 247 2.73 6.55 18.57
C ILE A 247 1.31 7.11 18.46
N TRP A 248 0.81 7.78 19.50
CA TRP A 248 -0.52 8.37 19.50
C TRP A 248 -0.65 9.49 18.46
N MET A 249 0.30 10.43 18.43
CA MET A 249 0.33 11.53 17.46
C MET A 249 0.35 11.02 16.01
N TYR A 250 1.22 10.03 15.73
CA TYR A 250 1.30 9.44 14.40
C TYR A 250 0.06 8.61 14.06
N GLY A 251 -0.50 7.89 15.03
CA GLY A 251 -1.77 7.18 14.89
C GLY A 251 -2.90 8.11 14.44
N THR A 252 -3.05 9.27 15.09
CA THR A 252 -4.03 10.29 14.70
C THR A 252 -3.74 10.86 13.31
N PHE A 253 -2.48 11.20 13.03
CA PHE A 253 -2.07 11.74 11.73
C PHE A 253 -2.37 10.77 10.58
N PHE A 254 -1.98 9.50 10.71
CA PHE A 254 -2.27 8.48 9.70
C PHE A 254 -3.76 8.18 9.59
N PHE A 255 -4.51 8.17 10.69
CA PHE A 255 -5.96 8.00 10.66
C PHE A 255 -6.63 9.08 9.81
N VAL A 256 -6.22 10.35 9.95
CA VAL A 256 -6.73 11.46 9.12
C VAL A 256 -6.38 11.25 7.64
N LEU A 257 -5.14 10.87 7.32
CA LEU A 257 -4.73 10.64 5.94
C LEU A 257 -5.46 9.46 5.29
N PHE A 258 -5.62 8.35 5.99
CA PHE A 258 -6.35 7.18 5.50
C PHE A 258 -7.86 7.45 5.39
N SER A 259 -8.42 8.25 6.29
CA SER A 259 -9.82 8.70 6.21
C SER A 259 -10.03 9.57 4.97
N ASN A 260 -9.10 10.50 4.70
CA ASN A 260 -9.13 11.29 3.47
C ASN A 260 -9.00 10.41 2.21
N PHE A 261 -8.09 9.42 2.23
CA PHE A 261 -7.99 8.44 1.15
C PHE A 261 -9.30 7.68 0.93
N TRP A 262 -9.95 7.21 2.00
CA TRP A 262 -11.25 6.52 1.93
C TRP A 262 -12.32 7.39 1.27
N ILE A 263 -12.46 8.64 1.72
CA ILE A 263 -13.42 9.60 1.16
C ILE A 263 -13.16 9.81 -0.33
N GLN A 264 -11.90 10.02 -0.73
CA GLN A 264 -11.58 10.26 -2.14
C GLN A 264 -11.77 9.02 -3.02
N ALA A 265 -11.36 7.85 -2.52
CA ALA A 265 -11.36 6.62 -3.31
C ALA A 265 -12.75 5.99 -3.43
N TYR A 266 -13.49 5.93 -2.32
CA TYR A 266 -14.73 5.14 -2.22
C TYR A 266 -16.00 5.98 -2.15
N VAL A 267 -15.99 7.13 -1.48
CA VAL A 267 -17.17 8.01 -1.40
C VAL A 267 -17.29 8.87 -2.65
N LYS A 268 -16.19 9.52 -3.05
CA LYS A 268 -16.14 10.36 -4.27
C LYS A 268 -15.82 9.56 -5.54
N GLY A 269 -15.55 8.25 -5.42
CA GLY A 269 -15.33 7.34 -6.56
C GLY A 269 -14.10 7.64 -7.44
N LYS A 270 -13.18 8.53 -7.03
CA LYS A 270 -12.09 9.00 -7.91
C LYS A 270 -11.03 7.94 -8.25
N ARG A 271 -11.02 6.80 -7.53
CA ARG A 271 -10.02 5.72 -7.67
C ARG A 271 -10.61 4.32 -7.83
N LEU A 272 -11.93 4.19 -7.89
CA LEU A 272 -12.55 2.96 -8.38
C LEU A 272 -12.32 2.88 -9.89
N PRO A 273 -12.18 1.68 -10.48
CA PRO A 273 -12.27 1.56 -11.93
C PRO A 273 -13.56 2.25 -12.35
N LYS A 274 -13.47 3.25 -13.24
CA LYS A 274 -14.68 3.73 -13.93
C LYS A 274 -15.25 2.48 -14.58
N GLN A 275 -16.43 2.03 -14.15
CA GLN A 275 -17.25 1.27 -15.08
C GLN A 275 -17.38 2.19 -16.29
N ASP A 276 -17.01 1.70 -17.47
CA ASP A 276 -17.32 2.36 -18.73
C ASP A 276 -18.84 2.40 -18.86
N ILE A 277 -19.48 3.31 -18.12
CA ILE A 277 -20.81 3.78 -18.42
C ILE A 277 -20.59 4.57 -19.71
N LYS A 278 -20.74 3.89 -20.85
CA LYS A 278 -21.02 4.58 -22.10
C LYS A 278 -22.23 5.45 -21.82
N GLN A 279 -21.99 6.75 -21.74
CA GLN A 279 -23.03 7.74 -21.56
C GLN A 279 -23.82 7.75 -22.87
N CYS A 280 -24.92 7.00 -22.93
CA CYS A 280 -25.89 7.19 -23.99
C CYS A 280 -26.46 8.60 -23.82
N GLN A 281 -26.24 9.47 -24.81
CA GLN A 281 -26.82 10.81 -24.80
C GLN A 281 -28.34 10.71 -24.86
N ASN A 282 -28.98 11.46 -23.95
CA ASN A 282 -30.38 11.88 -23.87
C ASN A 282 -31.48 10.96 -24.41
N GLY A 283 -32.27 10.41 -23.49
CA GLY A 283 -33.61 9.85 -23.75
C GLY A 283 -33.90 8.65 -22.88
N THR A 284 -34.81 8.83 -21.92
CA THR A 284 -35.59 7.86 -21.12
C THR A 284 -35.11 6.40 -21.03
N ALA A 285 -34.83 5.97 -19.80
CA ALA A 285 -34.36 4.63 -19.46
C ALA A 285 -35.34 3.50 -19.82
N VAL A 286 -34.81 2.40 -20.39
CA VAL A 286 -35.27 1.03 -20.11
C VAL A 286 -34.04 0.12 -20.03
N TYR A 287 -33.89 -0.57 -18.90
CA TYR A 287 -32.89 -1.63 -18.74
C TYR A 287 -33.37 -2.89 -19.45
N THR A 288 -32.61 -3.36 -20.44
CA THR A 288 -32.53 -4.78 -20.80
C THR A 288 -31.16 -5.07 -21.40
N LYS A 289 -30.61 -6.21 -21.04
CA LYS A 289 -29.24 -6.68 -21.33
C LYS A 289 -28.79 -6.43 -22.77
N ASP A 290 -27.59 -5.88 -22.89
CA ASP A 290 -26.63 -6.09 -23.98
C ASP A 290 -27.16 -5.92 -25.42
N LYS A 291 -27.30 -4.66 -25.87
CA LYS A 291 -26.88 -4.13 -27.19
C LYS A 291 -27.41 -2.70 -27.40
N CYS A 292 -26.52 -1.77 -27.79
CA CYS A 292 -26.95 -0.49 -28.37
C CYS A 292 -27.27 -0.72 -29.86
N HIS A 293 -28.52 -0.53 -30.26
CA HIS A 293 -28.89 -0.42 -31.67
C HIS A 293 -28.94 1.07 -32.05
N GLU A 294 -28.13 1.47 -33.03
CA GLU A 294 -28.31 2.75 -33.73
C GLU A 294 -29.53 2.64 -34.65
N ASN A 295 -30.51 3.54 -34.48
CA ASN A 295 -31.58 3.67 -35.46
C ASN A 295 -31.12 4.63 -36.56
N GLY A 296 -31.07 4.12 -37.79
CA GLY A 296 -30.44 4.77 -38.91
C GLY A 296 -31.27 5.84 -39.61
N LYS A 297 -30.52 6.72 -40.28
CA LYS A 297 -30.82 7.53 -41.49
C LYS A 297 -31.80 8.69 -41.37
N HIS A 298 -31.23 9.89 -41.25
CA HIS A 298 -31.75 11.08 -41.91
C HIS A 298 -31.75 10.87 -43.44
N HIS A 299 -32.91 11.05 -44.07
CA HIS A 299 -33.01 11.33 -45.50
C HIS A 299 -33.84 12.60 -45.69
N GLU A 300 -33.26 13.55 -46.43
CA GLU A 300 -33.83 14.85 -46.80
C GLU A 300 -35.05 14.69 -47.71
N ASN A 301 -36.10 15.48 -47.46
CA ASN A 301 -37.28 15.58 -48.33
C ASN A 301 -37.01 16.58 -49.48
N GLY A 302 -36.95 16.07 -50.71
CA GLY A 302 -37.06 16.86 -51.94
C GLY A 302 -38.20 16.31 -52.79
N THR A 303 -39.21 17.14 -53.07
CA THR A 303 -40.43 16.78 -53.81
C THR A 303 -40.43 17.43 -55.19
N SER A 304 -40.53 16.65 -56.28
CA SER A 304 -41.14 17.13 -57.53
C SER A 304 -41.61 15.99 -58.46
N ASN A 305 -42.91 16.04 -58.78
CA ASN A 305 -43.64 15.71 -60.01
C ASN A 305 -43.51 14.34 -60.72
N GLY A 306 -44.69 13.77 -61.05
CA GLY A 306 -44.91 13.08 -62.33
C GLY A 306 -45.67 11.75 -62.26
N ILE A 307 -46.93 11.76 -62.68
CA ILE A 307 -47.85 10.62 -62.85
C ILE A 307 -47.66 10.00 -64.25
N ASN A 308 -47.59 8.66 -64.38
CA ASN A 308 -48.52 7.85 -65.23
C ASN A 308 -48.18 6.35 -65.38
N HIS A 309 -49.26 5.62 -65.70
CA HIS A 309 -49.54 4.19 -65.84
C HIS A 309 -48.68 3.36 -66.82
N GLY A 310 -48.64 2.03 -66.61
CA GLY A 310 -48.27 1.02 -67.62
C GLY A 310 -48.26 -0.42 -67.07
N ALA A 311 -48.70 -1.40 -67.87
CA ALA A 311 -49.21 -2.71 -67.44
C ALA A 311 -48.29 -3.93 -67.72
N THR A 312 -48.75 -5.10 -67.24
CA THR A 312 -48.59 -6.50 -67.74
C THR A 312 -47.40 -7.42 -67.34
N ASN A 313 -47.82 -8.56 -66.75
CA ASN A 313 -47.50 -9.99 -66.95
C ASN A 313 -46.07 -10.58 -66.89
N GLY A 314 -45.95 -11.70 -66.16
CA GLY A 314 -44.90 -12.71 -66.37
C GLY A 314 -44.80 -13.78 -65.26
N THR A 315 -45.33 -14.98 -65.52
CA THR A 315 -45.20 -16.22 -64.72
C THR A 315 -43.91 -16.98 -65.05
N SER A 316 -43.26 -17.65 -64.08
CA SER A 316 -42.87 -19.09 -64.18
C SER A 316 -42.03 -19.64 -63.01
N ASN A 317 -42.31 -20.91 -62.74
CA ASN A 317 -41.77 -21.93 -61.82
C ASN A 317 -40.24 -22.07 -61.69
N GLY A 318 -39.80 -22.68 -60.57
CA GLY A 318 -38.54 -23.44 -60.53
C GLY A 318 -38.05 -23.91 -59.16
N SER A 319 -38.56 -25.07 -58.74
CA SER A 319 -38.04 -26.13 -57.84
C SER A 319 -36.87 -25.94 -56.86
N ALA A 320 -37.07 -26.58 -55.70
CA ALA A 320 -36.19 -26.75 -54.55
C ALA A 320 -34.90 -27.56 -54.81
N HIS A 321 -33.87 -27.33 -53.99
CA HIS A 321 -33.02 -28.39 -53.45
C HIS A 321 -32.43 -27.98 -52.09
N HIS A 322 -32.70 -28.81 -51.09
CA HIS A 322 -32.08 -28.83 -49.77
C HIS A 322 -30.76 -29.62 -49.88
N GLU A 323 -29.66 -29.11 -49.35
CA GLU A 323 -28.55 -29.95 -48.89
C GLU A 323 -27.76 -29.25 -47.76
N ASN A 324 -27.70 -29.92 -46.61
CA ASN A 324 -26.94 -29.54 -45.43
C ASN A 324 -25.47 -29.94 -45.63
N GLY A 325 -24.54 -29.00 -45.43
CA GLY A 325 -23.11 -29.26 -45.42
C GLY A 325 -22.42 -28.42 -44.35
N SER A 326 -22.04 -29.07 -43.24
CA SER A 326 -21.20 -28.49 -42.19
C SER A 326 -19.80 -28.16 -42.72
N THR A 327 -19.20 -27.04 -42.30
CA THR A 327 -17.82 -26.99 -41.74
C THR A 327 -17.33 -25.57 -41.47
N HIS A 328 -16.80 -25.41 -40.26
CA HIS A 328 -15.64 -24.61 -39.87
C HIS A 328 -15.59 -23.07 -40.09
N MET A 329 -15.85 -22.39 -38.97
CA MET A 329 -15.09 -21.26 -38.38
C MET A 329 -13.96 -20.64 -39.22
N GLY A 330 -14.24 -19.45 -39.76
CA GLY A 330 -13.84 -18.19 -39.13
C GLY A 330 -12.35 -17.96 -38.89
N LYS A 331 -11.65 -17.46 -39.92
CA LYS A 331 -10.34 -16.81 -39.82
C LYS A 331 -10.40 -15.59 -38.89
N MET A 332 -9.56 -15.62 -37.85
CA MET A 332 -9.15 -14.47 -37.05
C MET A 332 -8.49 -13.38 -37.92
N LYS A 333 -8.97 -12.13 -37.79
CA LYS A 333 -8.18 -10.92 -38.04
C LYS A 333 -7.94 -10.22 -36.70
N LYS A 334 -6.65 -10.08 -36.40
CA LYS A 334 -5.95 -9.20 -35.45
C LYS A 334 -6.78 -8.14 -34.71
N ALA A 335 -6.63 -8.13 -33.39
CA ALA A 335 -6.08 -6.99 -32.63
C ALA A 335 -5.27 -7.54 -31.45
#